data_AF-A0A8J6JQB1-F1
#
_entry.id   AF-A0A8J6JQB1-F1
#
_cell.length_a   1.000
_cell.length_b   1.000
_cell.length_c   1.000
_cell.angle_alpha   90.00
_cell.angle_beta   90.00
_cell.angle_gamma   90.00
#
_symmetry.space_group_name_H-M   'P 1'
#
loop_
_entity.id
_entity.type
_entity.pdbx_description
1 polymer ?
#
loop_
_entity_poly.entity_id
_entity_poly.type
_entity_poly.pdbx_seq_one_letter_code
_entity_poly.pdbx_strand_id
1 'polypeptide(L)'
;MRVAMAGSGPARVGRGTFVGYLLALMLATIPAHAADEIEPSGSNFGGIGLLETRTARMRPDGVVDAGVSQRRQRRFSYIDWQALPWLEATFRLTDRLNGTTGRGTTTDRAFDLRARVWSENDWRPALAIGVQDVIGTGIYAGEYIVGSKRFWDFDVSLGLGWGRLSTGADLPNPFGFGLLAFNTLPRSVGQGGVPNVTGLFRGPRVGVFGGVEWNVPAIGTPLGELSGLRVKVEYSADALRDERGGYPARTTGLRGRAASRFNAGLQWQGDWFDVGASFVHGTDAVVRVSFRLDPQNPPRVFRVAPPAMAPRPEPVEEYSNESVAAALFPAMRVAGFTPLGLDIRGDEAVVTVAGGRPRGLAQMAGRVARAAQPHLPGQVERIRLVAERDGATIGRIILLRSALEAAAEGDGSAEEVSGSATLLAAMPEPGGFRPAGPRWSWGIEPRLNLQLGDPQASIRYQLGVAAGGRVDLGLGVSVAGAVQQTVAQNLVRGLPSDSRLPRVRSDFAPYARAEPAT
;
A
#
# COMPACT_ATOMS: atom_id res chain seq x y z
N MET A 1 51.29 61.70 -11.81
CA MET A 1 49.94 61.59 -11.20
C MET A 1 48.92 61.45 -12.33
N ARG A 2 48.54 60.21 -12.68
CA ARG A 2 47.44 59.91 -13.61
C ARG A 2 46.66 58.75 -13.00
N VAL A 3 45.47 59.07 -12.51
CA VAL A 3 44.50 58.13 -11.94
C VAL A 3 43.82 57.42 -13.11
N ALA A 4 43.97 56.10 -13.20
CA ALA A 4 43.22 55.28 -14.14
C ALA A 4 41.89 54.88 -13.48
N MET A 5 40.79 55.42 -14.02
CA MET A 5 39.42 55.08 -13.65
C MET A 5 39.09 53.68 -14.16
N ALA A 6 38.80 52.75 -13.23
CA ALA A 6 38.26 51.44 -13.56
C ALA A 6 36.77 51.58 -13.91
N GLY A 7 36.42 51.35 -15.17
CA GLY A 7 35.04 51.23 -15.61
C GLY A 7 34.43 49.90 -15.16
N SER A 8 33.44 49.95 -14.28
CA SER A 8 32.57 48.82 -13.93
C SER A 8 31.65 48.50 -15.11
N GLY A 9 31.97 47.45 -15.87
CA GLY A 9 31.04 46.89 -16.86
C GLY A 9 29.84 46.20 -16.18
N PRO A 10 28.66 46.18 -16.81
CA PRO A 10 27.47 45.54 -16.23
C PRO A 10 27.73 44.03 -16.04
N ALA A 11 27.41 43.54 -14.84
CA ALA A 11 27.48 42.12 -14.51
C ALA A 11 26.65 41.32 -15.53
N ARG A 12 27.32 40.48 -16.33
CA ARG A 12 26.64 39.54 -17.22
C ARG A 12 25.82 38.57 -16.38
N VAL A 13 24.51 38.81 -16.30
CA VAL A 13 23.54 37.80 -15.83
C VAL A 13 23.70 36.59 -16.74
N GLY A 14 24.21 35.49 -16.17
CA GLY A 14 24.49 34.26 -16.92
C GLY A 14 23.20 33.69 -17.50
N ARG A 15 23.25 33.23 -18.76
CA ARG A 15 22.15 32.59 -19.51
C ARG A 15 21.41 31.48 -18.74
N GLY A 16 22.02 30.87 -17.73
CA GLY A 16 21.40 29.83 -16.90
C GLY A 16 20.27 30.33 -15.98
N THR A 17 20.36 31.54 -15.45
CA THR A 17 19.33 32.15 -14.59
C THR A 17 18.04 32.41 -15.37
N PHE A 18 18.17 32.79 -16.63
CA PHE A 18 17.04 33.12 -17.52
C PHE A 18 16.18 31.90 -17.87
N VAL A 19 16.78 30.71 -17.96
CA VAL A 19 16.09 29.45 -18.32
C VAL A 19 15.20 28.96 -17.17
N GLY A 20 15.64 29.07 -15.92
CA GLY A 20 14.84 28.71 -14.75
C GLY A 20 13.59 29.58 -14.57
N TYR A 21 13.71 30.90 -14.80
CA TYR A 21 12.57 31.83 -14.77
C TYR A 21 11.60 31.61 -15.94
N LEU A 22 12.10 31.30 -17.14
CA LEU A 22 11.26 30.95 -18.30
C LEU A 22 10.46 29.66 -18.10
N LEU A 23 11.07 28.65 -17.47
CA LEU A 23 10.42 27.36 -17.19
C LEU A 23 9.34 27.49 -16.09
N ALA A 24 9.56 28.35 -15.09
CA ALA A 24 8.55 28.71 -14.10
C ALA A 24 7.41 29.55 -14.71
N LEU A 25 7.70 30.41 -15.70
CA LEU A 25 6.69 31.19 -16.41
C LEU A 25 5.79 30.31 -17.30
N MET A 26 6.33 29.29 -17.97
CA MET A 26 5.54 28.45 -18.89
C MET A 26 4.48 27.58 -18.20
N LEU A 27 4.68 27.19 -16.94
CA LEU A 27 3.69 26.43 -16.17
C LEU A 27 2.63 27.32 -15.49
N ALA A 28 2.83 28.64 -15.46
CA ALA A 28 2.00 29.58 -14.69
C ALA A 28 0.91 30.29 -15.51
N THR A 29 0.94 30.25 -16.85
CA THR A 29 0.09 31.11 -17.70
C THR A 29 -1.11 30.43 -18.36
N ILE A 30 -1.38 29.15 -18.09
CA ILE A 30 -2.53 28.44 -18.67
C ILE A 30 -3.53 28.15 -17.54
N PRO A 31 -4.75 28.73 -17.57
CA PRO A 31 -5.76 28.46 -16.57
C PRO A 31 -6.14 26.97 -16.60
N ALA A 32 -6.09 26.32 -15.44
CA ALA A 32 -6.52 24.94 -15.29
C ALA A 32 -8.04 24.91 -15.03
N HIS A 33 -8.76 23.99 -15.67
CA HIS A 33 -10.06 23.56 -15.18
C HIS A 33 -9.86 22.41 -14.20
N ALA A 34 -10.58 22.44 -13.08
CA ALA A 34 -10.65 21.35 -12.12
C ALA A 34 -11.33 20.14 -12.80
N ALA A 35 -10.55 19.33 -13.50
CA ALA A 35 -10.94 17.96 -13.78
C ALA A 35 -10.98 17.21 -12.43
N ASP A 36 -12.00 16.38 -12.23
CA ASP A 36 -12.15 15.46 -11.10
C ASP A 36 -10.78 14.93 -10.67
N GLU A 37 -10.48 14.91 -9.36
CA GLU A 37 -9.14 14.64 -8.82
C GLU A 37 -8.55 13.32 -9.38
N ILE A 38 -7.87 13.42 -10.52
CA ILE A 38 -7.24 12.26 -11.15
C ILE A 38 -6.15 11.82 -10.19
N GLU A 39 -6.33 10.62 -9.66
CA GLU A 39 -5.46 10.04 -8.66
C GLU A 39 -4.02 9.99 -9.18
N PRO A 40 -2.99 10.28 -8.38
CA PRO A 40 -1.62 10.19 -8.87
C PRO A 40 -1.18 8.75 -9.16
N SER A 41 -0.33 8.60 -10.17
CA SER A 41 0.24 7.31 -10.58
C SER A 41 1.65 7.09 -9.99
N GLY A 42 2.02 5.82 -9.79
CA GLY A 42 3.33 5.43 -9.25
C GLY A 42 4.45 5.33 -10.31
N SER A 43 5.71 5.36 -9.87
CA SER A 43 6.90 5.18 -10.72
C SER A 43 7.53 3.78 -10.59
N ASN A 44 8.40 3.40 -11.53
CA ASN A 44 9.17 2.15 -11.52
C ASN A 44 10.10 2.00 -10.31
N PHE A 45 10.41 3.10 -9.61
CA PHE A 45 11.21 3.12 -8.39
C PHE A 45 10.36 3.13 -7.11
N GLY A 46 9.05 2.95 -7.23
CA GLY A 46 8.11 3.29 -6.15
C GLY A 46 7.87 4.79 -6.10
N GLY A 47 7.02 5.22 -5.19
CA GLY A 47 6.45 6.54 -4.95
C GLY A 47 5.76 7.12 -6.19
N ILE A 48 5.11 8.27 -6.01
CA ILE A 48 4.38 8.92 -7.10
C ILE A 48 5.36 9.58 -8.07
N GLY A 49 5.12 9.38 -9.36
CA GLY A 49 6.05 9.80 -10.40
C GLY A 49 5.60 9.44 -11.80
N LEU A 50 6.42 9.80 -12.79
CA LEU A 50 6.29 9.35 -14.16
C LEU A 50 6.81 7.90 -14.28
N LEU A 51 7.92 7.66 -14.97
CA LEU A 51 8.49 6.32 -15.15
C LEU A 51 9.61 6.08 -14.15
N GLU A 52 10.67 6.88 -14.15
CA GLU A 52 11.75 6.85 -13.16
C GLU A 52 11.93 8.21 -12.45
N THR A 53 11.20 9.24 -12.86
CA THR A 53 11.23 10.58 -12.30
C THR A 53 10.04 10.87 -11.40
N ARG A 54 10.24 11.77 -10.44
CA ARG A 54 9.27 12.17 -9.42
C ARG A 54 8.39 13.32 -9.94
N THR A 55 7.16 13.42 -9.44
CA THR A 55 6.29 14.60 -9.64
C THR A 55 6.07 15.36 -8.33
N ALA A 56 5.29 16.44 -8.33
CA ALA A 56 4.85 17.14 -7.12
C ALA A 56 3.48 16.66 -6.59
N ARG A 57 2.91 15.61 -7.19
CA ARG A 57 1.60 15.06 -6.83
C ARG A 57 1.67 14.22 -5.57
N MET A 58 0.63 14.32 -4.73
CA MET A 58 0.47 13.56 -3.48
C MET A 58 -0.85 12.81 -3.53
N ARG A 59 -0.87 11.59 -2.98
CA ARG A 59 -2.08 10.79 -2.75
C ARG A 59 -2.81 11.27 -1.49
N PRO A 60 -4.03 10.74 -1.22
CA PRO A 60 -4.66 10.85 0.09
C PRO A 60 -3.76 10.28 1.21
N ASP A 61 -3.89 10.85 2.41
CA ASP A 61 -3.06 10.45 3.55
C ASP A 61 -3.40 9.05 4.07
N GLY A 62 -2.37 8.33 4.49
CA GLY A 62 -2.47 6.95 4.94
C GLY A 62 -2.47 5.91 3.81
N VAL A 63 -2.52 6.32 2.54
CA VAL A 63 -2.42 5.38 1.41
C VAL A 63 -1.06 4.70 1.41
N VAL A 64 -1.07 3.37 1.21
CA VAL A 64 0.10 2.52 1.08
C VAL A 64 0.07 1.82 -0.27
N ASP A 65 1.17 1.89 -1.01
CA ASP A 65 1.36 1.11 -2.24
C ASP A 65 2.54 0.17 -2.09
N ALA A 66 2.40 -1.08 -2.52
CA ALA A 66 3.52 -2.02 -2.57
C ALA A 66 3.62 -2.62 -3.96
N GLY A 67 4.82 -2.73 -4.49
CA GLY A 67 4.97 -3.23 -5.85
C GLY A 67 6.36 -3.69 -6.22
N VAL A 68 6.44 -4.20 -7.44
CA VAL A 68 7.66 -4.67 -8.07
C VAL A 68 7.74 -4.14 -9.50
N SER A 69 8.93 -3.71 -9.88
CA SER A 69 9.28 -3.35 -11.26
C SER A 69 10.47 -4.18 -11.71
N GLN A 70 10.33 -4.86 -12.85
CA GLN A 70 11.36 -5.70 -13.45
C GLN A 70 11.93 -5.00 -14.68
N ARG A 71 13.23 -4.72 -14.64
CA ARG A 71 14.03 -4.24 -15.77
C ARG A 71 15.08 -5.31 -16.09
N ARG A 72 15.68 -5.28 -17.28
CA ARG A 72 16.80 -6.18 -17.60
C ARG A 72 17.90 -6.07 -16.52
N GLN A 73 18.24 -7.21 -15.91
CA GLN A 73 19.25 -7.31 -14.84
C GLN A 73 19.01 -6.47 -13.58
N ARG A 74 17.78 -5.94 -13.40
CA ARG A 74 17.41 -5.13 -12.24
C ARG A 74 15.98 -5.42 -11.80
N ARG A 75 15.76 -5.48 -10.50
CA ARG A 75 14.42 -5.56 -9.92
C ARG A 75 14.32 -4.56 -8.79
N PHE A 76 13.26 -3.77 -8.82
CA PHE A 76 12.93 -2.82 -7.77
C PHE A 76 11.69 -3.34 -7.06
N SER A 77 11.76 -3.50 -5.75
CA SER A 77 10.62 -3.82 -4.91
C SER A 77 10.45 -2.72 -3.89
N TYR A 78 9.26 -2.17 -3.74
CA TYR A 78 9.06 -0.98 -2.92
C TYR A 78 7.76 -1.04 -2.12
N ILE A 79 7.77 -0.28 -1.04
CA ILE A 79 6.59 0.10 -0.27
C ILE A 79 6.61 1.62 -0.17
N ASP A 80 5.51 2.22 -0.62
CA ASP A 80 5.25 3.65 -0.57
C ASP A 80 4.24 3.92 0.52
N TRP A 81 4.43 5.02 1.23
CA TRP A 81 3.52 5.46 2.26
C TRP A 81 3.32 6.97 2.15
N GLN A 82 2.08 7.37 1.86
CA GLN A 82 1.65 8.76 1.96
C GLN A 82 1.42 9.09 3.44
N ALA A 83 2.51 9.33 4.17
CA ALA A 83 2.50 9.51 5.62
C ALA A 83 1.62 10.69 6.07
N LEU A 84 1.65 11.80 5.32
CA LEU A 84 0.83 12.98 5.54
C LEU A 84 0.36 13.54 4.19
N PRO A 85 -0.66 14.42 4.11
CA PRO A 85 -1.11 15.04 2.86
C PRO A 85 -0.03 15.81 2.08
N TRP A 86 1.12 16.07 2.71
CA TRP A 86 2.27 16.76 2.14
C TRP A 86 3.57 15.94 2.18
N LEU A 87 3.58 14.74 2.78
CA LEU A 87 4.80 13.94 2.96
C LEU A 87 4.59 12.51 2.45
N GLU A 88 5.41 12.12 1.48
CA GLU A 88 5.52 10.74 0.99
C GLU A 88 6.87 10.15 1.41
N ALA A 89 6.85 8.89 1.82
CA ALA A 89 8.04 8.09 2.06
C ALA A 89 8.00 6.82 1.19
N THR A 90 9.14 6.44 0.63
CA THR A 90 9.29 5.19 -0.13
C THR A 90 10.45 4.39 0.43
N PHE A 91 10.19 3.15 0.83
CA PHE A 91 11.23 2.16 1.07
C PHE A 91 11.39 1.29 -0.17
N ARG A 92 12.60 1.17 -0.69
CA ARG A 92 12.90 0.39 -1.89
C ARG A 92 14.05 -0.57 -1.65
N LEU A 93 13.87 -1.79 -2.14
CA LEU A 93 14.90 -2.80 -2.28
C LEU A 93 15.24 -2.96 -3.76
N THR A 94 16.52 -3.03 -4.09
CA THR A 94 17.00 -3.17 -5.46
C THR A 94 17.91 -4.37 -5.60
N ASP A 95 17.49 -5.33 -6.42
CA ASP A 95 18.39 -6.37 -6.93
C ASP A 95 18.99 -5.89 -8.24
N ARG A 96 20.31 -5.95 -8.40
CA ARG A 96 20.98 -5.59 -9.65
C ARG A 96 22.17 -6.48 -9.94
N LEU A 97 22.57 -6.59 -11.21
CA LEU A 97 23.85 -7.21 -11.56
C LEU A 97 24.99 -6.58 -10.75
N ASN A 98 25.89 -7.43 -10.27
CA ASN A 98 27.13 -6.96 -9.66
C ASN A 98 27.99 -6.27 -10.71
N GLY A 99 28.00 -4.93 -10.70
CA GLY A 99 28.77 -4.13 -11.65
C GLY A 99 30.29 -4.28 -11.53
N THR A 100 30.81 -4.73 -10.38
CA THR A 100 32.25 -4.93 -10.16
C THR A 100 32.73 -6.21 -10.82
N THR A 101 32.02 -7.31 -10.62
CA THR A 101 32.41 -8.64 -11.16
C THR A 101 31.76 -8.96 -12.51
N GLY A 102 30.70 -8.25 -12.89
CA GLY A 102 29.86 -8.58 -14.03
C GLY A 102 29.07 -9.89 -13.88
N ARG A 103 29.06 -10.49 -12.67
CA ARG A 103 28.42 -11.79 -12.39
C ARG A 103 27.71 -11.79 -11.04
N GLY A 104 26.56 -12.44 -10.97
CA GLY A 104 25.74 -12.52 -9.77
C GLY A 104 24.97 -11.22 -9.47
N THR A 105 24.24 -11.22 -8.36
CA THR A 105 23.36 -10.14 -7.94
C THR A 105 23.91 -9.46 -6.70
N THR A 106 23.83 -8.13 -6.65
CA THR A 106 24.03 -7.32 -5.45
C THR A 106 22.72 -6.65 -5.08
N THR A 107 22.47 -6.55 -3.79
CA THR A 107 21.26 -5.92 -3.25
C THR A 107 21.57 -4.54 -2.69
N ASP A 108 20.61 -3.63 -2.77
CA ASP A 108 20.68 -2.31 -2.16
C ASP A 108 19.35 -1.96 -1.50
N ARG A 109 19.41 -1.18 -0.44
CA ARG A 109 18.25 -0.67 0.30
C ARG A 109 18.27 0.83 0.12
N ALA A 110 17.12 1.43 -0.14
CA ALA A 110 16.97 2.87 -0.31
C ALA A 110 15.75 3.33 0.48
N PHE A 111 15.87 4.54 1.03
CA PHE A 111 14.77 5.26 1.64
C PHE A 111 14.67 6.64 1.00
N ASP A 112 13.50 6.95 0.44
CA ASP A 112 13.22 8.20 -0.23
C ASP A 112 12.18 8.98 0.59
N LEU A 113 12.32 10.30 0.60
CA LEU A 113 11.38 11.23 1.22
C LEU A 113 11.04 12.35 0.24
N ARG A 114 9.76 12.72 0.16
CA ARG A 114 9.29 13.84 -0.65
C ARG A 114 8.29 14.67 0.13
N ALA A 115 8.58 15.97 0.25
CA ALA A 115 7.72 16.95 0.88
C ALA A 115 7.14 17.90 -0.18
N ARG A 116 5.81 17.99 -0.24
CA ARG A 116 5.11 19.01 -1.02
C ARG A 116 5.17 20.32 -0.27
N VAL A 117 5.74 21.34 -0.92
CA VAL A 117 5.88 22.69 -0.36
C VAL A 117 4.56 23.44 -0.47
N TRP A 118 3.89 23.34 -1.62
CA TRP A 118 2.55 23.89 -1.82
C TRP A 118 1.77 23.12 -2.88
N SER A 119 0.44 23.19 -2.78
CA SER A 119 -0.48 22.65 -3.77
C SER A 119 -0.57 23.53 -5.02
N GLU A 120 -0.94 22.89 -6.12
CA GLU A 120 -1.37 23.58 -7.34
C GLU A 120 -2.60 24.44 -7.04
N ASN A 121 -2.69 25.58 -7.73
CA ASN A 121 -3.91 26.36 -7.89
C ASN A 121 -3.93 26.89 -9.33
N ASP A 122 -4.88 27.76 -9.67
CA ASP A 122 -5.03 28.28 -11.04
C ASP A 122 -3.76 28.95 -11.60
N TRP A 123 -2.97 29.58 -10.73
CA TRP A 123 -1.85 30.46 -11.11
C TRP A 123 -0.46 29.87 -10.87
N ARG A 124 -0.35 28.79 -10.07
CA ARG A 124 0.94 28.18 -9.73
C ARG A 124 0.91 26.66 -9.85
N PRO A 125 2.02 26.02 -10.27
CA PRO A 125 2.15 24.58 -10.18
C PRO A 125 2.26 24.13 -8.71
N ALA A 126 1.90 22.89 -8.44
CA ALA A 126 2.33 22.22 -7.21
C ALA A 126 3.85 22.15 -7.18
N LEU A 127 4.47 22.33 -6.01
CA LEU A 127 5.92 22.21 -5.85
C LEU A 127 6.24 21.17 -4.77
N ALA A 128 7.21 20.31 -5.06
CA ALA A 128 7.76 19.37 -4.09
C ALA A 128 9.29 19.37 -4.11
N ILE A 129 9.86 19.03 -2.96
CA ILE A 129 11.28 18.80 -2.75
C ILE A 129 11.43 17.38 -2.25
N GLY A 130 12.41 16.65 -2.77
CA GLY A 130 12.66 15.31 -2.29
C GLY A 130 14.11 14.89 -2.32
N VAL A 131 14.36 13.83 -1.59
CA VAL A 131 15.63 13.13 -1.47
C VAL A 131 15.35 11.65 -1.71
N GLN A 132 16.16 11.01 -2.56
CA GLN A 132 16.07 9.58 -2.83
C GLN A 132 17.35 8.90 -2.38
N ASP A 133 17.24 7.65 -1.91
CA ASP A 133 18.34 6.82 -1.43
C ASP A 133 19.18 7.54 -0.35
N VAL A 134 18.50 8.03 0.69
CA VAL A 134 19.12 8.67 1.87
C VAL A 134 19.85 7.64 2.73
N ILE A 135 19.32 6.41 2.78
CA ILE A 135 19.82 5.29 3.57
C ILE A 135 20.05 4.14 2.60
N GLY A 136 21.29 3.97 2.15
CA GLY A 136 21.68 2.94 1.18
C GLY A 136 23.16 3.00 0.80
N THR A 137 23.53 2.35 -0.29
CA THR A 137 24.90 2.44 -0.84
C THR A 137 25.19 3.77 -1.54
N GLY A 138 24.15 4.59 -1.79
CA GLY A 138 24.24 5.89 -2.45
C GLY A 138 24.31 5.81 -3.97
N ILE A 139 24.10 4.63 -4.56
CA ILE A 139 24.10 4.43 -6.02
C ILE A 139 22.91 5.14 -6.67
N TYR A 140 21.78 5.24 -5.98
CA TYR A 140 20.63 5.98 -6.46
C TYR A 140 20.47 7.34 -5.77
N ALA A 141 21.40 7.72 -4.88
CA ALA A 141 21.30 8.95 -4.09
C ALA A 141 21.15 10.20 -4.94
N GLY A 142 20.12 10.99 -4.67
CA GLY A 142 19.89 12.24 -5.36
C GLY A 142 18.85 13.10 -4.67
N GLU A 143 18.94 14.39 -4.93
CA GLU A 143 18.01 15.39 -4.44
C GLU A 143 17.30 16.06 -5.61
N TYR A 144 16.09 16.52 -5.42
CA TYR A 144 15.35 17.20 -6.47
C TYR A 144 14.37 18.24 -5.95
N ILE A 145 14.06 19.18 -6.85
CA ILE A 145 12.94 20.10 -6.76
C ILE A 145 12.12 19.89 -8.02
N VAL A 146 10.81 19.70 -7.89
CA VAL A 146 9.92 19.42 -9.02
C VAL A 146 8.62 20.20 -8.90
N GLY A 147 8.20 20.79 -10.02
CA GLY A 147 6.89 21.39 -10.19
C GLY A 147 5.97 20.51 -11.04
N SER A 148 4.68 20.46 -10.72
CA SER A 148 3.65 19.77 -11.52
C SER A 148 2.42 20.65 -11.73
N LYS A 149 1.85 20.61 -12.93
CA LYS A 149 0.65 21.37 -13.31
C LYS A 149 -0.24 20.50 -14.19
N ARG A 150 -1.55 20.52 -13.93
CA ARG A 150 -2.54 19.75 -14.69
C ARG A 150 -3.26 20.64 -15.69
N PHE A 151 -3.42 20.14 -16.90
CA PHE A 151 -4.14 20.76 -18.00
C PHE A 151 -5.09 19.71 -18.59
N TRP A 152 -6.36 19.76 -18.19
CA TRP A 152 -7.35 18.73 -18.56
C TRP A 152 -6.84 17.33 -18.19
N ASP A 153 -6.75 16.44 -19.16
CA ASP A 153 -6.28 15.08 -19.03
C ASP A 153 -4.75 14.95 -18.93
N PHE A 154 -4.01 16.04 -19.11
CA PHE A 154 -2.54 16.06 -19.10
C PHE A 154 -1.99 16.55 -17.76
N ASP A 155 -0.99 15.87 -17.23
CA ASP A 155 -0.23 16.27 -16.05
C ASP A 155 1.24 16.46 -16.43
N VAL A 156 1.71 17.70 -16.40
CA VAL A 156 3.06 18.07 -16.82
C VAL A 156 3.92 18.28 -15.60
N SER A 157 5.10 17.66 -15.57
CA SER A 157 6.06 17.81 -14.49
C SER A 157 7.44 18.21 -15.01
N LEU A 158 8.11 19.07 -14.27
CA LEU A 158 9.45 19.53 -14.60
C LEU A 158 10.25 19.78 -13.31
N GLY A 159 11.48 19.28 -13.27
CA GLY A 159 12.32 19.37 -12.10
C GLY A 159 13.81 19.49 -12.40
N LEU A 160 14.53 19.87 -11.35
CA LEU A 160 15.98 19.95 -11.30
C LEU A 160 16.48 18.94 -10.28
N GLY A 161 17.55 18.23 -10.65
CA GLY A 161 18.13 17.15 -9.86
C GLY A 161 19.62 17.33 -9.56
N TRP A 162 20.02 16.83 -8.40
CA TRP A 162 21.38 16.72 -7.89
C TRP A 162 21.73 15.23 -7.66
N GLY A 163 23.01 14.95 -7.40
CA GLY A 163 23.49 13.57 -7.23
C GLY A 163 23.23 12.72 -8.48
N ARG A 164 22.58 11.57 -8.33
CA ARG A 164 22.18 10.66 -9.41
C ARG A 164 21.35 11.35 -10.49
N LEU A 165 20.46 12.25 -10.08
CA LEU A 165 19.60 13.05 -10.95
C LEU A 165 20.33 14.25 -11.60
N SER A 166 21.67 14.24 -11.60
CA SER A 166 22.50 15.23 -12.29
C SER A 166 23.52 14.59 -13.23
N THR A 167 23.46 13.28 -13.48
CA THR A 167 24.51 12.60 -14.26
C THR A 167 24.51 12.98 -15.75
N GLY A 168 23.38 13.44 -16.30
CA GLY A 168 23.31 14.12 -17.60
C GLY A 168 23.95 15.52 -17.60
N ALA A 169 23.93 16.19 -16.43
CA ALA A 169 24.63 17.42 -16.13
C ALA A 169 24.30 18.54 -17.14
N ASP A 170 23.02 18.91 -17.23
CA ASP A 170 22.45 19.76 -18.28
C ASP A 170 22.72 21.25 -18.08
N LEU A 171 22.67 21.72 -16.82
CA LEU A 171 22.77 23.14 -16.49
C LEU A 171 23.80 23.39 -15.37
N PRO A 172 24.41 24.58 -15.29
CA PRO A 172 25.14 25.01 -14.10
C PRO A 172 24.24 25.02 -12.87
N ASN A 173 24.77 24.72 -11.69
CA ASN A 173 23.98 24.74 -10.45
C ASN A 173 23.50 26.17 -10.13
N PRO A 174 22.19 26.44 -10.07
CA PRO A 174 21.67 27.77 -9.77
C PRO A 174 22.07 28.25 -8.37
N PHE A 175 22.23 27.35 -7.39
CA PHE A 175 22.71 27.69 -6.04
C PHE A 175 24.22 27.95 -5.97
N GLY A 176 24.94 27.64 -7.05
CA GLY A 176 26.37 27.95 -7.20
C GLY A 176 26.65 29.42 -7.52
N PHE A 177 25.65 30.20 -7.90
CA PHE A 177 25.75 31.65 -8.08
C PHE A 177 25.55 32.35 -6.73
N GLY A 178 26.67 32.78 -6.10
CA GLY A 178 26.67 33.56 -4.86
C GLY A 178 27.17 32.81 -3.62
N LEU A 179 27.17 31.47 -3.62
CA LEU A 179 27.66 30.64 -2.51
C LEU A 179 28.56 29.51 -3.03
N LEU A 180 29.87 29.77 -3.16
CA LEU A 180 30.86 28.84 -3.74
C LEU A 180 30.85 27.44 -3.11
N ALA A 181 30.45 27.32 -1.84
CA ALA A 181 30.32 26.05 -1.12
C ALA A 181 29.31 25.07 -1.76
N PHE A 182 28.34 25.55 -2.54
CA PHE A 182 27.38 24.69 -3.26
C PHE A 182 27.93 24.13 -4.59
N ASN A 183 29.07 24.62 -5.09
CA ASN A 183 29.73 24.05 -6.28
C ASN A 183 30.62 22.85 -5.94
N THR A 184 30.89 22.61 -4.65
CA THR A 184 31.78 21.54 -4.18
C THR A 184 30.99 20.40 -3.56
N LEU A 185 31.13 19.18 -4.09
CA LEU A 185 30.69 17.96 -3.42
C LEU A 185 31.77 17.53 -2.41
N PRO A 186 31.48 17.50 -1.09
CA PRO A 186 32.38 16.87 -0.14
C PRO A 186 32.48 15.37 -0.49
N ARG A 187 33.69 14.88 -0.79
CA ARG A 187 33.93 13.46 -1.07
C ARG A 187 33.82 12.66 0.23
N SER A 188 32.64 12.15 0.53
CA SER A 188 32.47 11.11 1.55
C SER A 188 31.78 9.91 0.91
N VAL A 189 32.58 8.87 0.60
CA VAL A 189 32.07 7.55 0.22
C VAL A 189 32.07 6.73 1.51
N GLY A 190 30.96 6.75 2.24
CA GLY A 190 30.75 5.88 3.41
C GLY A 190 30.45 4.44 2.99
N GLN A 191 30.43 3.51 3.95
CA GLN A 191 30.05 2.10 3.72
C GLN A 191 28.53 1.87 3.61
N GLY A 192 27.75 2.95 3.39
CA GLY A 192 26.28 2.97 3.46
C GLY A 192 25.75 3.03 4.90
N GLY A 193 24.48 3.44 5.06
CA GLY A 193 23.77 3.43 6.35
C GLY A 193 23.86 4.67 7.24
N VAL A 194 24.60 5.72 6.85
CA VAL A 194 24.63 7.02 7.55
C VAL A 194 24.06 8.12 6.63
N PRO A 195 22.96 8.80 7.00
CA PRO A 195 22.41 9.89 6.20
C PRO A 195 23.43 11.02 6.01
N ASN A 196 23.80 11.33 4.76
CA ASN A 196 24.68 12.45 4.46
C ASN A 196 23.87 13.73 4.20
N VAL A 197 23.41 14.37 5.27
CA VAL A 197 22.66 15.64 5.19
C VAL A 197 23.54 16.85 4.81
N THR A 198 24.87 16.73 4.93
CA THR A 198 25.80 17.84 4.68
C THR A 198 26.08 18.10 3.19
N GLY A 199 25.72 17.15 2.32
CA GLY A 199 25.95 17.20 0.87
C GLY A 199 24.76 17.62 0.01
N LEU A 200 23.59 17.86 0.61
CA LEU A 200 22.33 18.09 -0.12
C LEU A 200 22.39 19.32 -1.05
N PHE A 201 21.86 19.17 -2.26
CA PHE A 201 21.77 20.23 -3.29
C PHE A 201 23.11 20.85 -3.71
N ARG A 202 24.21 20.10 -3.57
CA ARG A 202 25.56 20.54 -3.96
C ARG A 202 26.06 19.84 -5.22
N GLY A 203 26.92 20.54 -5.94
CA GLY A 203 27.56 20.09 -7.17
C GLY A 203 27.61 21.20 -8.20
N PRO A 204 28.56 21.15 -9.16
CA PRO A 204 28.74 22.23 -10.13
C PRO A 204 27.64 22.26 -11.20
N ARG A 205 26.96 21.13 -11.44
CA ARG A 205 25.93 20.99 -12.47
C ARG A 205 24.70 20.28 -11.90
N VAL A 206 23.54 20.64 -12.44
CA VAL A 206 22.24 20.01 -12.16
C VAL A 206 21.73 19.32 -13.42
N GLY A 207 20.92 18.29 -13.23
CA GLY A 207 20.19 17.65 -14.32
C GLY A 207 18.77 18.18 -14.42
N VAL A 208 18.26 18.27 -15.65
CA VAL A 208 16.86 18.60 -15.91
C VAL A 208 16.11 17.31 -16.18
N PHE A 209 15.01 17.10 -15.48
CA PHE A 209 14.09 16.01 -15.74
C PHE A 209 12.65 16.51 -15.81
N GLY A 210 11.77 15.73 -16.41
CA GLY A 210 10.37 16.06 -16.48
C GLY A 210 9.65 15.23 -17.53
N GLY A 211 8.40 15.56 -17.78
CA GLY A 211 7.60 14.85 -18.75
C GLY A 211 6.12 15.13 -18.61
N VAL A 212 5.35 14.34 -19.35
CA VAL A 212 3.90 14.48 -19.43
C VAL A 212 3.28 13.11 -19.17
N GLU A 213 2.29 13.09 -18.30
CA GLU A 213 1.33 12.01 -18.19
C GLU A 213 0.03 12.44 -18.88
N TRP A 214 -0.52 11.57 -19.71
CA TRP A 214 -1.84 11.74 -20.30
C TRP A 214 -2.77 10.67 -19.76
N ASN A 215 -3.85 11.11 -19.10
CA ASN A 215 -4.92 10.27 -18.61
C ASN A 215 -5.89 10.03 -19.75
N VAL A 216 -5.90 8.82 -20.27
CA VAL A 216 -6.69 8.50 -21.45
C VAL A 216 -8.16 8.42 -21.02
N PRO A 217 -9.07 9.17 -21.67
CA PRO A 217 -10.51 9.06 -21.40
C PRO A 217 -10.99 7.63 -21.56
N ALA A 218 -12.07 7.28 -20.87
CA ALA A 218 -12.61 5.92 -20.92
C ALA A 218 -12.90 5.48 -22.36
N ILE A 219 -12.39 4.31 -22.74
CA ILE A 219 -12.53 3.76 -24.10
C ILE A 219 -13.46 2.55 -24.06
N GLY A 220 -14.48 2.52 -24.92
CA GLY A 220 -15.30 1.34 -25.13
C GLY A 220 -14.50 0.21 -25.78
N THR A 221 -14.47 -0.97 -25.15
CA THR A 221 -13.86 -2.18 -25.70
C THR A 221 -14.92 -3.28 -25.87
N PRO A 222 -14.65 -4.34 -26.66
CA PRO A 222 -15.56 -5.49 -26.74
C PRO A 222 -15.83 -6.18 -25.40
N LEU A 223 -15.00 -5.93 -24.38
CA LEU A 223 -15.11 -6.50 -23.03
C LEU A 223 -15.75 -5.52 -22.02
N GLY A 224 -16.18 -4.33 -22.47
CA GLY A 224 -16.71 -3.27 -21.62
C GLY A 224 -15.88 -1.98 -21.68
N GLU A 225 -16.20 -1.02 -20.82
CA GLU A 225 -15.48 0.25 -20.73
C GLU A 225 -14.11 0.06 -20.05
N LEU A 226 -13.05 0.51 -20.70
CA LEU A 226 -11.69 0.55 -20.15
C LEU A 226 -11.38 1.98 -19.68
N SER A 227 -11.30 2.16 -18.37
CA SER A 227 -10.88 3.42 -17.72
C SER A 227 -9.54 3.24 -16.99
N GLY A 228 -8.90 4.34 -16.60
CA GLY A 228 -7.65 4.31 -15.81
C GLY A 228 -6.37 4.06 -16.61
N LEU A 229 -6.43 4.10 -17.95
CA LEU A 229 -5.24 4.01 -18.81
C LEU A 229 -4.49 5.34 -18.83
N ARG A 230 -3.16 5.29 -18.76
CA ARG A 230 -2.26 6.44 -18.76
C ARG A 230 -1.10 6.23 -19.71
N VAL A 231 -0.78 7.27 -20.46
CA VAL A 231 0.43 7.33 -21.30
C VAL A 231 1.43 8.24 -20.62
N LYS A 232 2.68 7.78 -20.45
CA LYS A 232 3.75 8.54 -19.82
C LYS A 232 4.89 8.74 -20.80
N VAL A 233 5.33 9.99 -20.95
CA VAL A 233 6.57 10.34 -21.66
C VAL A 233 7.44 11.13 -20.70
N GLU A 234 8.70 10.72 -20.58
CA GLU A 234 9.63 11.25 -19.59
C GLU A 234 10.99 11.55 -20.23
N TYR A 235 11.56 12.71 -19.89
CA TYR A 235 12.96 13.02 -20.09
C TYR A 235 13.71 12.86 -18.76
N SER A 236 14.68 11.95 -18.74
CA SER A 236 15.47 11.64 -17.56
C SER A 236 16.71 12.52 -17.47
N ALA A 237 16.96 13.05 -16.28
CA ALA A 237 18.23 13.73 -15.94
C ALA A 237 19.39 12.73 -15.74
N ASP A 238 19.04 11.45 -15.61
CA ASP A 238 19.95 10.37 -15.36
C ASP A 238 20.50 9.79 -16.67
N ALA A 239 21.82 9.93 -16.89
CA ALA A 239 22.53 9.37 -18.04
C ALA A 239 23.11 7.96 -17.79
N LEU A 240 22.72 7.31 -16.68
CA LEU A 240 23.20 6.02 -16.16
C LEU A 240 24.71 5.93 -15.90
N ARG A 241 25.43 7.06 -15.94
CA ARG A 241 26.92 7.16 -15.90
C ARG A 241 27.56 6.34 -14.78
N ASP A 242 26.87 6.22 -13.66
CA ASP A 242 27.39 5.64 -12.42
C ASP A 242 27.11 4.13 -12.32
N GLU A 243 26.44 3.55 -13.33
CA GLU A 243 26.15 2.11 -13.45
C GLU A 243 27.21 1.32 -14.24
N ARG A 244 28.34 1.96 -14.58
CA ARG A 244 29.49 1.28 -15.22
C ARG A 244 30.31 0.50 -14.19
N GLY A 245 31.02 -0.52 -14.66
CA GLY A 245 31.78 -1.37 -13.77
C GLY A 245 32.98 -0.67 -13.14
N GLY A 246 33.12 -0.86 -11.83
CA GLY A 246 34.17 -0.23 -11.02
C GLY A 246 33.97 1.24 -10.70
N TYR A 247 32.77 1.82 -10.88
CA TYR A 247 32.56 3.24 -10.54
C TYR A 247 32.97 3.54 -9.07
N PRO A 248 33.75 4.62 -8.83
CA PRO A 248 34.24 5.64 -9.78
C PRO A 248 35.52 5.27 -10.54
N ALA A 249 36.33 4.35 -10.00
CA ALA A 249 37.58 3.89 -10.58
C ALA A 249 37.33 2.82 -11.65
N ARG A 250 36.82 3.21 -12.83
CA ARG A 250 36.45 2.32 -13.96
C ARG A 250 37.41 1.11 -14.12
N THR A 251 37.07 -0.03 -13.51
CA THR A 251 37.92 -1.23 -13.48
C THR A 251 37.56 -2.26 -14.54
N THR A 252 36.42 -2.08 -15.23
CA THR A 252 35.96 -3.01 -16.28
C THR A 252 35.49 -2.26 -17.54
N GLY A 253 35.29 -3.02 -18.62
CA GLY A 253 34.78 -2.51 -19.90
C GLY A 253 33.27 -2.25 -19.94
N LEU A 254 32.53 -2.52 -18.86
CA LEU A 254 31.08 -2.34 -18.80
C LEU A 254 30.71 -0.86 -19.00
N ARG A 255 29.78 -0.59 -19.93
CA ARG A 255 29.26 0.75 -20.21
C ARG A 255 27.94 0.94 -19.48
N GLY A 256 27.85 1.96 -18.63
CA GLY A 256 26.60 2.45 -18.04
C GLY A 256 26.32 3.83 -18.60
N ARG A 257 25.94 3.95 -19.87
CA ARG A 257 25.43 5.22 -20.40
C ARG A 257 24.12 4.93 -21.10
N ALA A 258 23.12 5.76 -20.83
CA ALA A 258 21.83 5.69 -21.50
C ALA A 258 22.01 5.88 -23.01
N ALA A 259 21.34 5.07 -23.83
CA ALA A 259 21.33 5.24 -25.28
C ALA A 259 20.40 6.41 -25.69
N SER A 260 19.34 6.61 -24.92
CA SER A 260 18.43 7.74 -24.99
C SER A 260 18.10 8.19 -23.57
N ARG A 261 17.81 9.48 -23.39
CA ARG A 261 17.25 10.01 -22.13
C ARG A 261 15.74 10.20 -22.18
N PHE A 262 15.11 9.87 -23.31
CA PHE A 262 13.67 9.83 -23.44
C PHE A 262 13.15 8.43 -23.15
N ASN A 263 12.16 8.37 -22.27
CA ASN A 263 11.48 7.18 -21.80
C ASN A 263 9.98 7.31 -22.14
N ALA A 264 9.33 6.20 -22.46
CA ALA A 264 7.90 6.18 -22.72
C ALA A 264 7.27 4.91 -22.17
N GLY A 265 5.99 4.98 -21.77
CA GLY A 265 5.29 3.82 -21.25
C GLY A 265 3.79 4.01 -21.12
N LEU A 266 3.13 2.90 -20.87
CA LEU A 266 1.71 2.79 -20.57
C LEU A 266 1.54 2.29 -19.15
N GLN A 267 0.55 2.80 -18.45
CA GLN A 267 0.14 2.33 -17.14
C GLN A 267 -1.37 2.25 -17.06
N TRP A 268 -1.88 1.14 -16.56
CA TRP A 268 -3.27 0.98 -16.22
C TRP A 268 -3.42 0.96 -14.70
N GLN A 269 -4.35 1.76 -14.18
CA GLN A 269 -4.63 1.93 -12.77
C GLN A 269 -6.09 1.56 -12.50
N GLY A 270 -6.29 0.49 -11.75
CA GLY A 270 -7.59 0.11 -11.19
C GLY A 270 -7.73 0.60 -9.74
N ASP A 271 -8.77 0.14 -9.06
CA ASP A 271 -9.14 0.60 -7.72
C ASP A 271 -8.06 0.28 -6.66
N TRP A 272 -7.44 -0.89 -6.74
CA TRP A 272 -6.50 -1.39 -5.73
C TRP A 272 -5.23 -1.98 -6.35
N PHE A 273 -5.06 -1.87 -7.67
CA PHE A 273 -3.91 -2.44 -8.36
C PHE A 273 -3.55 -1.65 -9.62
N ASP A 274 -2.26 -1.62 -9.93
CA ASP A 274 -1.70 -0.96 -11.10
C ASP A 274 -0.79 -1.90 -11.88
N VAL A 275 -0.83 -1.82 -13.20
CA VAL A 275 0.10 -2.54 -14.10
C VAL A 275 0.69 -1.55 -15.10
N GLY A 276 2.00 -1.64 -15.33
CA GLY A 276 2.70 -0.76 -16.26
C GLY A 276 3.69 -1.50 -17.15
N ALA A 277 3.85 -0.99 -18.37
CA ALA A 277 4.87 -1.42 -19.32
C ALA A 277 5.54 -0.18 -19.90
N SER A 278 6.88 -0.11 -19.84
CA SER A 278 7.63 1.04 -20.33
C SER A 278 8.92 0.64 -21.01
N PHE A 279 9.44 1.52 -21.85
CA PHE A 279 10.75 1.43 -22.47
C PHE A 279 11.59 2.61 -22.00
N VAL A 280 12.69 2.30 -21.31
CA VAL A 280 13.54 3.29 -20.63
C VAL A 280 14.97 3.24 -21.14
N HIS A 281 15.63 4.39 -21.12
CA HIS A 281 17.03 4.62 -21.47
C HIS A 281 17.44 4.19 -22.88
N GLY A 282 16.45 4.02 -23.76
CA GLY A 282 16.62 3.56 -25.15
C GLY A 282 16.97 2.08 -25.31
N THR A 283 17.02 1.30 -24.21
CA THR A 283 17.51 -0.09 -24.27
C THR A 283 16.70 -1.09 -23.47
N ASP A 284 15.95 -0.68 -22.46
CA ASP A 284 15.37 -1.63 -21.52
C ASP A 284 13.85 -1.51 -21.46
N ALA A 285 13.18 -2.65 -21.64
CA ALA A 285 11.78 -2.80 -21.26
C ALA A 285 11.66 -2.97 -19.75
N VAL A 286 10.59 -2.40 -19.17
CA VAL A 286 10.24 -2.49 -17.77
C VAL A 286 8.78 -2.87 -17.64
N VAL A 287 8.51 -3.89 -16.81
CA VAL A 287 7.14 -4.26 -16.41
C VAL A 287 6.99 -3.99 -14.92
N ARG A 288 5.87 -3.38 -14.54
CA ARG A 288 5.54 -2.96 -13.18
C ARG A 288 4.20 -3.55 -12.76
N VAL A 289 4.12 -4.02 -11.52
CA VAL A 289 2.87 -4.35 -10.85
C VAL A 289 2.90 -3.76 -9.45
N SER A 290 1.83 -3.08 -9.03
CA SER A 290 1.65 -2.65 -7.64
C SER A 290 0.23 -2.86 -7.15
N PHE A 291 0.10 -2.95 -5.83
CA PHE A 291 -1.16 -3.02 -5.11
C PHE A 291 -1.26 -1.82 -4.18
N ARG A 292 -2.44 -1.22 -4.13
CA ARG A 292 -2.76 -0.07 -3.31
C ARG A 292 -3.72 -0.46 -2.21
N LEU A 293 -3.46 0.03 -1.01
CA LEU A 293 -4.38 0.02 0.11
C LEU A 293 -4.62 1.46 0.54
N ASP A 294 -5.86 1.89 0.39
CA ASP A 294 -6.38 3.09 1.04
C ASP A 294 -7.14 2.66 2.31
N PRO A 295 -6.63 2.95 3.53
CA PRO A 295 -7.32 2.65 4.77
C PRO A 295 -8.66 3.37 4.95
N GLN A 296 -8.84 4.53 4.30
CA GLN A 296 -10.07 5.33 4.36
C GLN A 296 -11.13 4.76 3.39
N ASN A 297 -10.69 4.18 2.27
CA ASN A 297 -11.55 3.50 1.31
C ASN A 297 -11.05 2.07 1.04
N PRO A 298 -11.13 1.16 2.03
CA PRO A 298 -10.63 -0.20 1.85
C PRO A 298 -11.40 -0.88 0.72
N PRO A 299 -10.72 -1.69 -0.12
CA PRO A 299 -11.37 -2.36 -1.24
C PRO A 299 -12.60 -3.13 -0.76
N ARG A 300 -13.70 -3.01 -1.50
CA ARG A 300 -14.97 -3.68 -1.19
C ARG A 300 -14.78 -5.19 -1.32
N VAL A 301 -14.25 -5.82 -0.27
CA VAL A 301 -14.24 -7.28 -0.16
C VAL A 301 -15.69 -7.74 -0.23
N PHE A 302 -16.00 -8.84 -0.92
CA PHE A 302 -17.35 -9.41 -1.04
C PHE A 302 -18.05 -9.50 0.33
N ARG A 303 -18.80 -8.46 0.69
CA ARG A 303 -19.60 -8.44 1.92
C ARG A 303 -20.88 -9.19 1.58
N VAL A 304 -21.09 -10.35 2.20
CA VAL A 304 -22.39 -11.02 2.18
C VAL A 304 -23.39 -10.02 2.74
N ALA A 305 -24.41 -9.65 1.98
CA ALA A 305 -25.44 -8.72 2.45
C ALA A 305 -26.03 -9.25 3.77
N PRO A 306 -26.41 -8.38 4.73
CA PRO A 306 -27.19 -8.84 5.87
C PRO A 306 -28.50 -9.48 5.37
N PRO A 307 -29.04 -10.49 6.08
CA PRO A 307 -30.38 -10.99 5.77
C PRO A 307 -31.39 -9.84 5.75
N ALA A 308 -32.37 -9.89 4.85
CA ALA A 308 -33.48 -8.94 4.87
C ALA A 308 -34.24 -9.07 6.20
N MET A 309 -34.87 -7.98 6.65
CA MET A 309 -35.77 -8.08 7.80
C MET A 309 -37.07 -8.74 7.33
N ALA A 310 -37.38 -9.92 7.86
CA ALA A 310 -38.63 -10.61 7.58
C ALA A 310 -39.77 -10.04 8.46
N PRO A 311 -41.04 -10.16 8.04
CA PRO A 311 -42.17 -9.87 8.92
C PRO A 311 -42.09 -10.68 10.22
N ARG A 312 -42.55 -10.07 11.32
CA ARG A 312 -42.64 -10.75 12.61
C ARG A 312 -43.64 -11.91 12.52
N PRO A 313 -43.28 -13.14 12.91
CA PRO A 313 -44.23 -14.25 12.99
C PRO A 313 -45.35 -13.95 14.01
N GLU A 314 -46.48 -14.62 13.86
CA GLU A 314 -47.56 -14.55 14.86
C GLU A 314 -47.10 -15.13 16.22
N PRO A 315 -47.66 -14.65 17.35
CA PRO A 315 -47.44 -15.26 18.65
C PRO A 315 -47.87 -16.74 18.67
N VAL A 316 -47.10 -17.58 19.36
CA VAL A 316 -47.39 -19.02 19.49
C VAL A 316 -47.35 -19.42 20.96
N GLU A 317 -48.39 -20.11 21.44
CA GLU A 317 -48.46 -20.54 22.85
C GLU A 317 -47.55 -21.73 23.17
N GLU A 318 -47.42 -22.69 22.24
CA GLU A 318 -46.63 -23.90 22.43
C GLU A 318 -45.38 -23.92 21.53
N TYR A 319 -44.22 -23.88 22.16
CA TYR A 319 -42.93 -24.10 21.50
C TYR A 319 -41.93 -24.69 22.50
N SER A 320 -40.87 -25.32 21.98
CA SER A 320 -39.70 -25.68 22.78
C SER A 320 -38.47 -24.96 22.25
N ASN A 321 -37.50 -24.68 23.12
CA ASN A 321 -36.22 -24.11 22.70
C ASN A 321 -35.55 -24.99 21.62
N GLU A 322 -35.72 -26.30 21.69
CA GLU A 322 -35.19 -27.25 20.71
C GLU A 322 -35.90 -27.14 19.34
N SER A 323 -37.24 -27.05 19.31
CA SER A 323 -37.98 -26.95 18.05
C SER A 323 -37.69 -25.64 17.32
N VAL A 324 -37.58 -24.53 18.06
CA VAL A 324 -37.20 -23.23 17.48
C VAL A 324 -35.73 -23.24 17.03
N ALA A 325 -34.82 -23.83 17.82
CA ALA A 325 -33.41 -23.96 17.47
C ALA A 325 -33.20 -24.76 16.17
N ALA A 326 -34.00 -25.82 15.95
CA ALA A 326 -33.93 -26.64 14.75
C ALA A 326 -34.16 -25.83 13.46
N ALA A 327 -35.03 -24.81 13.49
CA ALA A 327 -35.27 -23.89 12.38
C ALA A 327 -34.25 -22.73 12.34
N LEU A 328 -33.92 -22.16 13.51
CA LEU A 328 -33.03 -21.00 13.64
C LEU A 328 -31.58 -21.29 13.27
N PHE A 329 -31.04 -22.45 13.68
CA PHE A 329 -29.62 -22.76 13.55
C PHE A 329 -29.15 -22.91 12.09
N PRO A 330 -29.91 -23.52 11.17
CA PRO A 330 -29.65 -23.44 9.74
C PRO A 330 -29.53 -21.98 9.23
N ALA A 331 -30.46 -21.10 9.60
CA ALA A 331 -30.44 -19.70 9.19
C ALA A 331 -29.22 -18.94 9.74
N MET A 332 -28.81 -19.23 10.99
CA MET A 332 -27.59 -18.68 11.58
C MET A 332 -26.34 -19.09 10.81
N ARG A 333 -26.26 -20.35 10.35
CA ARG A 333 -25.14 -20.83 9.53
C ARG A 333 -25.08 -20.13 8.18
N VAL A 334 -26.23 -19.91 7.53
CA VAL A 334 -26.32 -19.12 6.28
C VAL A 334 -25.90 -17.67 6.52
N ALA A 335 -26.25 -17.09 7.67
CA ALA A 335 -25.81 -15.76 8.08
C ALA A 335 -24.32 -15.68 8.46
N GLY A 336 -23.60 -16.82 8.46
CA GLY A 336 -22.16 -16.91 8.67
C GLY A 336 -21.73 -17.14 10.12
N PHE A 337 -22.66 -17.54 11.00
CA PHE A 337 -22.40 -17.80 12.41
C PHE A 337 -22.43 -19.30 12.74
N THR A 338 -21.74 -19.69 13.80
CA THR A 338 -21.87 -21.02 14.41
C THR A 338 -22.85 -20.89 15.58
N PRO A 339 -24.10 -21.34 15.46
CA PRO A 339 -25.05 -21.29 16.57
C PRO A 339 -24.63 -22.27 17.67
N LEU A 340 -24.67 -21.81 18.92
CA LEU A 340 -24.22 -22.57 20.08
C LEU A 340 -25.33 -22.87 21.08
N GLY A 341 -26.37 -22.04 21.11
CA GLY A 341 -27.47 -22.22 22.04
C GLY A 341 -28.61 -21.24 21.81
N LEU A 342 -29.79 -21.64 22.24
CA LEU A 342 -31.01 -20.82 22.25
C LEU A 342 -31.74 -21.00 23.58
N ASP A 343 -32.07 -19.90 24.24
CA ASP A 343 -32.94 -19.90 25.39
C ASP A 343 -34.02 -18.82 25.25
N ILE A 344 -35.29 -19.20 25.16
CA ILE A 344 -36.40 -18.27 25.08
C ILE A 344 -37.11 -18.22 26.44
N ARG A 345 -37.20 -17.02 27.02
CA ARG A 345 -37.75 -16.73 28.34
C ARG A 345 -38.77 -15.60 28.22
N GLY A 346 -40.04 -15.94 28.05
CA GLY A 346 -41.11 -14.95 27.89
C GLY A 346 -40.91 -14.10 26.63
N ASP A 347 -40.68 -12.79 26.81
CA ASP A 347 -40.46 -11.83 25.74
C ASP A 347 -38.99 -11.72 25.29
N GLU A 348 -38.06 -12.51 25.86
CA GLU A 348 -36.63 -12.46 25.53
C GLU A 348 -36.12 -13.78 24.92
N ALA A 349 -35.39 -13.69 23.82
CA ALA A 349 -34.60 -14.79 23.26
C ALA A 349 -33.11 -14.54 23.42
N VAL A 350 -32.43 -15.42 24.15
CA VAL A 350 -30.98 -15.48 24.31
C VAL A 350 -30.40 -16.37 23.21
N VAL A 351 -29.77 -15.75 22.21
CA VAL A 351 -29.15 -16.43 21.08
C VAL A 351 -27.64 -16.44 21.26
N THR A 352 -27.07 -17.62 21.49
CA THR A 352 -25.61 -17.79 21.63
C THR A 352 -25.00 -18.21 20.30
N VAL A 353 -24.00 -17.46 19.83
CA VAL A 353 -23.27 -17.76 18.59
C VAL A 353 -21.76 -17.62 18.78
N ALA A 354 -21.00 -18.33 17.96
CA ALA A 354 -19.57 -18.11 17.76
C ALA A 354 -19.27 -17.80 16.29
N GLY A 355 -18.03 -17.36 16.04
CA GLY A 355 -17.56 -17.02 14.70
C GLY A 355 -18.27 -15.79 14.14
N GLY A 356 -18.48 -15.77 12.82
CA GLY A 356 -18.96 -14.60 12.09
C GLY A 356 -17.84 -13.84 11.38
N ARG A 357 -18.11 -13.39 10.15
CA ARG A 357 -17.23 -12.48 9.40
C ARG A 357 -17.19 -11.05 9.99
N PRO A 358 -18.31 -10.47 10.48
CA PRO A 358 -18.26 -9.15 11.12
C PRO A 358 -17.46 -9.21 12.42
N ARG A 359 -16.57 -8.22 12.63
CA ARG A 359 -15.74 -8.15 13.84
C ARG A 359 -16.39 -7.36 14.99
N GLY A 360 -17.44 -6.58 14.72
CA GLY A 360 -18.10 -5.71 15.70
C GLY A 360 -19.38 -6.33 16.27
N LEU A 361 -19.55 -6.25 17.59
CA LEU A 361 -20.70 -6.81 18.30
C LEU A 361 -22.04 -6.26 17.77
N ALA A 362 -22.12 -4.97 17.45
CA ALA A 362 -23.33 -4.35 16.87
C ALA A 362 -23.70 -4.95 15.49
N GLN A 363 -22.71 -5.18 14.62
CA GLN A 363 -22.93 -5.79 13.31
C GLN A 363 -23.33 -7.27 13.44
N MET A 364 -22.75 -7.98 14.40
CA MET A 364 -23.16 -9.35 14.73
C MET A 364 -24.62 -9.35 15.20
N ALA A 365 -24.97 -8.48 16.13
CA ALA A 365 -26.30 -8.39 16.72
C ALA A 365 -27.37 -8.07 15.68
N GLY A 366 -27.14 -7.07 14.82
CA GLY A 366 -28.08 -6.74 13.74
C GLY A 366 -28.28 -7.90 12.75
N ARG A 367 -27.22 -8.64 12.40
CA ARG A 367 -27.35 -9.82 11.52
C ARG A 367 -28.03 -11.00 12.20
N VAL A 368 -27.70 -11.28 13.45
CA VAL A 368 -28.34 -12.33 14.24
C VAL A 368 -29.82 -12.00 14.43
N ALA A 369 -30.17 -10.77 14.76
CA ALA A 369 -31.57 -10.37 14.90
C ALA A 369 -32.34 -10.56 13.58
N ARG A 370 -31.81 -10.12 12.44
CA ARG A 370 -32.43 -10.31 11.11
C ARG A 370 -32.55 -11.79 10.72
N ALA A 371 -31.53 -12.60 10.99
CA ALA A 371 -31.57 -14.04 10.73
C ALA A 371 -32.49 -14.79 11.70
N ALA A 372 -32.69 -14.29 12.92
CA ALA A 372 -33.57 -14.90 13.91
C ALA A 372 -35.04 -14.51 13.73
N GLN A 373 -35.29 -13.34 13.16
CA GLN A 373 -36.60 -12.74 12.95
C GLN A 373 -37.69 -13.71 12.45
N PRO A 374 -37.48 -14.50 11.36
CA PRO A 374 -38.54 -15.39 10.85
C PRO A 374 -38.75 -16.66 11.68
N HIS A 375 -37.91 -16.92 12.68
CA HIS A 375 -37.91 -18.18 13.43
C HIS A 375 -38.29 -18.02 14.90
N LEU A 376 -38.12 -16.84 15.49
CA LEU A 376 -38.51 -16.59 16.87
C LEU A 376 -40.03 -16.38 16.99
N PRO A 377 -40.68 -16.86 18.07
CA PRO A 377 -42.10 -16.60 18.33
C PRO A 377 -42.44 -15.11 18.31
N GLY A 378 -43.67 -14.77 17.88
CA GLY A 378 -44.10 -13.37 17.72
C GLY A 378 -44.08 -12.53 19.01
N GLN A 379 -44.26 -13.18 20.17
CA GLN A 379 -44.24 -12.52 21.47
C GLN A 379 -42.83 -12.12 21.97
N VAL A 380 -41.76 -12.64 21.35
CA VAL A 380 -40.40 -12.26 21.71
C VAL A 380 -40.14 -10.85 21.19
N GLU A 381 -39.82 -9.91 22.06
CA GLU A 381 -39.46 -8.52 21.74
C GLU A 381 -37.94 -8.28 21.87
N ARG A 382 -37.29 -8.93 22.84
CA ARG A 382 -35.87 -8.73 23.15
C ARG A 382 -35.03 -9.85 22.57
N ILE A 383 -34.03 -9.50 21.76
CA ILE A 383 -33.02 -10.46 21.27
C ILE A 383 -31.70 -10.16 21.98
N ARG A 384 -31.31 -11.05 22.89
CA ARG A 384 -30.00 -11.00 23.54
C ARG A 384 -29.01 -11.85 22.76
N LEU A 385 -28.10 -11.21 22.04
CA LEU A 385 -26.95 -11.87 21.46
C LEU A 385 -25.90 -12.16 22.55
N VAL A 386 -25.46 -13.41 22.64
CA VAL A 386 -24.27 -13.83 23.39
C VAL A 386 -23.22 -14.29 22.39
N ALA A 387 -22.15 -13.51 22.24
CA ALA A 387 -21.03 -13.85 21.37
C ALA A 387 -19.98 -14.62 22.16
N GLU A 388 -19.63 -15.83 21.70
CA GLU A 388 -18.57 -16.66 22.26
C GLU A 388 -17.40 -16.82 21.27
N ARG A 389 -16.19 -16.93 21.82
CA ARG A 389 -14.97 -17.24 21.08
C ARG A 389 -14.12 -18.18 21.91
N ASP A 390 -13.71 -19.31 21.32
CA ASP A 390 -12.87 -20.32 21.97
C ASP A 390 -13.40 -20.76 23.35
N GLY A 391 -14.73 -20.83 23.49
CA GLY A 391 -15.41 -21.22 24.73
C GLY A 391 -15.59 -20.10 25.77
N ALA A 392 -15.09 -18.89 25.51
CA ALA A 392 -15.27 -17.73 26.38
C ALA A 392 -16.32 -16.77 25.79
N THR A 393 -17.21 -16.23 26.63
CA THR A 393 -18.10 -15.14 26.23
C THR A 393 -17.28 -13.86 26.04
N ILE A 394 -17.36 -13.27 24.85
CA ILE A 394 -16.62 -12.04 24.48
C ILE A 394 -17.52 -10.80 24.42
N GLY A 395 -18.84 -10.96 24.41
CA GLY A 395 -19.75 -9.83 24.37
C GLY A 395 -21.21 -10.25 24.47
N ARG A 396 -22.02 -9.38 25.08
CA ARG A 396 -23.47 -9.57 25.24
C ARG A 396 -24.18 -8.27 24.93
N ILE A 397 -25.18 -8.32 24.06
CA ILE A 397 -25.95 -7.14 23.67
C ILE A 397 -27.42 -7.52 23.49
N ILE A 398 -28.31 -6.70 24.04
CA ILE A 398 -29.76 -6.82 23.85
C ILE A 398 -30.18 -5.82 22.77
N LEU A 399 -30.99 -6.28 21.83
CA LEU A 399 -31.68 -5.46 20.83
C LEU A 399 -33.19 -5.62 20.99
N LEU A 400 -33.93 -4.55 20.72
CA LEU A 400 -35.39 -4.60 20.57
C LEU A 400 -35.75 -4.90 19.11
N ARG A 401 -36.66 -5.84 18.89
CA ARG A 401 -37.14 -6.18 17.55
C ARG A 401 -37.91 -5.02 16.93
N SER A 402 -38.78 -4.36 17.72
CA SER A 402 -39.56 -3.21 17.26
C SER A 402 -38.68 -2.09 16.69
N ALA A 403 -37.56 -1.77 17.35
CA ALA A 403 -36.62 -0.76 16.86
C ALA A 403 -35.96 -1.18 15.53
N LEU A 404 -35.60 -2.46 15.39
CA LEU A 404 -35.01 -2.98 14.16
C LEU A 404 -36.01 -3.07 13.00
N GLU A 405 -37.27 -3.37 13.30
CA GLU A 405 -38.39 -3.43 12.35
C GLU A 405 -38.69 -2.02 11.82
N ALA A 406 -38.89 -1.04 12.71
CA ALA A 406 -39.09 0.36 12.33
C ALA A 406 -37.94 0.89 11.46
N ALA A 407 -36.68 0.62 11.84
CA ALA A 407 -35.52 1.00 11.05
C ALA A 407 -35.44 0.27 9.69
N ALA A 408 -36.04 -0.91 9.54
CA ALA A 408 -36.10 -1.64 8.28
C ALA A 408 -37.21 -1.14 7.35
N GLU A 409 -38.30 -0.61 7.93
CA GLU A 409 -39.46 -0.05 7.21
C GLU A 409 -39.27 1.44 6.84
N GLY A 410 -38.27 2.10 7.43
CA GLY A 410 -37.98 3.51 7.21
C GLY A 410 -38.63 4.46 8.23
N ASP A 411 -39.32 3.89 9.22
CA ASP A 411 -39.97 4.60 10.33
C ASP A 411 -39.05 4.78 11.55
N GLY A 412 -37.76 4.48 11.41
CA GLY A 412 -36.75 4.69 12.45
C GLY A 412 -35.31 4.75 11.92
N SER A 413 -34.35 5.02 12.79
CA SER A 413 -32.94 5.22 12.43
C SER A 413 -31.97 4.21 13.08
N ALA A 414 -30.73 4.16 12.57
CA ALA A 414 -29.67 3.34 13.16
C ALA A 414 -29.29 3.82 14.57
N GLU A 415 -29.40 5.13 14.83
CA GLU A 415 -29.17 5.75 16.13
C GLU A 415 -30.25 5.36 17.12
N GLU A 416 -31.52 5.25 16.71
CA GLU A 416 -32.61 4.78 17.58
C GLU A 416 -32.45 3.29 17.93
N VAL A 417 -32.07 2.46 16.94
CA VAL A 417 -31.69 1.06 17.21
C VAL A 417 -30.54 1.01 18.22
N SER A 418 -29.50 1.82 18.02
CA SER A 418 -28.35 1.87 18.94
C SER A 418 -28.72 2.40 20.32
N GLY A 419 -29.62 3.38 20.40
CA GLY A 419 -30.09 3.97 21.66
C GLY A 419 -30.98 3.02 22.47
N SER A 420 -31.70 2.12 21.80
CA SER A 420 -32.47 1.04 22.45
C SER A 420 -31.62 -0.17 22.85
N ALA A 421 -30.40 -0.29 22.31
CA ALA A 421 -29.53 -1.43 22.57
C ALA A 421 -28.89 -1.36 23.96
N THR A 422 -28.85 -2.48 24.67
CA THR A 422 -28.21 -2.57 25.99
C THR A 422 -26.98 -3.47 25.92
N LEU A 423 -25.81 -2.91 26.19
CA LEU A 423 -24.56 -3.68 26.32
C LEU A 423 -24.44 -4.26 27.74
N LEU A 424 -24.10 -5.55 27.83
CA LEU A 424 -23.96 -6.26 29.10
C LEU A 424 -22.52 -6.74 29.32
N ALA A 425 -22.17 -7.00 30.58
CA ALA A 425 -20.89 -7.61 30.93
C ALA A 425 -20.72 -9.00 30.27
N ALA A 426 -19.52 -9.30 29.78
CA ALA A 426 -19.19 -10.56 29.12
C ALA A 426 -19.03 -11.70 30.14
N MET A 427 -20.16 -12.23 30.62
CA MET A 427 -20.22 -13.35 31.55
C MET A 427 -20.88 -14.57 30.87
N PRO A 428 -20.50 -15.81 31.25
CA PRO A 428 -21.17 -17.00 30.77
C PRO A 428 -22.67 -16.99 31.06
N GLU A 429 -23.48 -17.45 30.11
CA GLU A 429 -24.93 -17.65 30.25
C GLU A 429 -25.27 -19.15 30.11
N PRO A 430 -25.23 -19.91 31.22
CA PRO A 430 -25.62 -21.32 31.23
C PRO A 430 -27.16 -21.41 31.26
N GLY A 431 -27.78 -21.57 30.10
CA GLY A 431 -29.23 -21.74 29.98
C GLY A 431 -29.66 -22.13 28.57
N GLY A 432 -30.87 -22.70 28.48
CA GLY A 432 -31.52 -23.07 27.21
C GLY A 432 -31.02 -24.34 26.54
N PHE A 433 -31.53 -24.55 25.33
CA PHE A 433 -31.13 -25.65 24.48
C PHE A 433 -29.74 -25.38 23.89
N ARG A 434 -28.82 -26.34 24.08
CA ARG A 434 -27.50 -26.37 23.43
C ARG A 434 -27.32 -27.74 22.79
N PRO A 435 -26.92 -27.82 21.50
CA PRO A 435 -26.68 -29.10 20.85
C PRO A 435 -25.63 -29.91 21.61
N ALA A 436 -25.94 -31.18 21.89
CA ALA A 436 -24.97 -32.11 22.44
C ALA A 436 -23.98 -32.59 21.36
N GLY A 437 -22.79 -33.01 21.80
CA GLY A 437 -21.79 -33.65 20.94
C GLY A 437 -20.67 -32.73 20.48
N PRO A 438 -19.69 -33.30 19.74
CA PRO A 438 -18.50 -32.58 19.33
C PRO A 438 -18.82 -31.53 18.26
N ARG A 439 -18.23 -30.34 18.39
CA ARG A 439 -18.37 -29.25 17.41
C ARG A 439 -17.11 -29.14 16.57
N TRP A 440 -17.29 -29.12 15.26
CA TRP A 440 -16.20 -29.10 14.29
C TRP A 440 -16.10 -27.72 13.66
N SER A 441 -14.88 -27.21 13.57
CA SER A 441 -14.54 -26.01 12.80
C SER A 441 -13.29 -26.29 12.00
N TRP A 442 -13.20 -25.73 10.80
CA TRP A 442 -12.04 -25.88 9.93
C TRP A 442 -11.88 -24.64 9.06
N GLY A 443 -10.68 -24.44 8.54
CA GLY A 443 -10.37 -23.32 7.66
C GLY A 443 -9.16 -23.62 6.79
N ILE A 444 -9.12 -22.98 5.64
CA ILE A 444 -7.96 -22.98 4.75
C ILE A 444 -7.52 -21.53 4.60
N GLU A 445 -6.25 -21.27 4.86
CA GLU A 445 -5.67 -19.93 4.79
C GLU A 445 -4.38 -19.92 3.96
N PRO A 446 -4.14 -18.88 3.15
CA PRO A 446 -2.84 -18.66 2.56
C PRO A 446 -1.84 -18.23 3.66
N ARG A 447 -0.62 -18.74 3.58
CA ARG A 447 0.50 -18.41 4.46
C ARG A 447 1.60 -17.75 3.65
N LEU A 448 2.10 -16.62 4.12
CA LEU A 448 3.22 -15.91 3.50
C LEU A 448 4.25 -15.55 4.57
N ASN A 449 5.43 -16.17 4.48
CA ASN A 449 6.59 -15.78 5.26
C ASN A 449 7.50 -14.92 4.38
N LEU A 450 7.88 -13.74 4.86
CA LEU A 450 8.77 -12.81 4.17
C LEU A 450 10.02 -12.52 5.01
N GLN A 451 11.16 -12.44 4.33
CA GLN A 451 12.38 -11.88 4.85
C GLN A 451 12.91 -10.84 3.86
N LEU A 452 13.23 -9.66 4.38
CA LEU A 452 13.68 -8.51 3.61
C LEU A 452 15.15 -8.22 3.88
N GLY A 453 15.88 -7.76 2.86
CA GLY A 453 17.23 -7.24 3.00
C GLY A 453 18.34 -8.29 3.09
N ASP A 454 18.16 -9.48 2.52
CA ASP A 454 19.25 -10.46 2.42
C ASP A 454 20.31 -10.02 1.37
N PRO A 455 21.62 -10.20 1.63
CA PRO A 455 22.69 -9.71 0.73
C PRO A 455 22.70 -10.35 -0.67
N GLN A 456 22.10 -11.54 -0.84
CA GLN A 456 22.05 -12.24 -2.13
C GLN A 456 20.72 -12.06 -2.86
N ALA A 457 19.65 -11.75 -2.13
CA ALA A 457 18.33 -11.46 -2.69
C ALA A 457 17.56 -10.50 -1.78
N SER A 458 17.07 -9.41 -2.34
CA SER A 458 16.35 -8.38 -1.57
C SER A 458 15.14 -8.91 -0.82
N ILE A 459 14.40 -9.83 -1.44
CA ILE A 459 13.21 -10.45 -0.87
C ILE A 459 13.35 -11.97 -0.94
N ARG A 460 13.23 -12.59 0.23
CA ARG A 460 12.98 -14.03 0.36
C ARG A 460 11.57 -14.26 0.82
N TYR A 461 10.94 -15.29 0.28
CA TYR A 461 9.56 -15.63 0.54
C TYR A 461 9.36 -17.15 0.64
N GLN A 462 8.28 -17.53 1.33
CA GLN A 462 7.69 -18.86 1.34
C GLN A 462 6.19 -18.65 1.36
N LEU A 463 5.58 -19.02 0.25
CA LEU A 463 4.15 -19.04 0.06
C LEU A 463 3.65 -20.45 0.29
N GLY A 464 2.66 -20.60 1.15
CA GLY A 464 2.03 -21.88 1.46
C GLY A 464 0.53 -21.75 1.64
N VAL A 465 -0.10 -22.90 1.83
CA VAL A 465 -1.51 -23.02 2.21
C VAL A 465 -1.56 -23.84 3.48
N ALA A 466 -2.24 -23.33 4.50
CA ALA A 466 -2.50 -24.08 5.73
C ALA A 466 -3.97 -24.47 5.79
N ALA A 467 -4.22 -25.74 6.10
CA ALA A 467 -5.53 -26.26 6.43
C ALA A 467 -5.55 -26.61 7.92
N GLY A 468 -6.42 -25.96 8.67
CA GLY A 468 -6.60 -26.16 10.11
C GLY A 468 -7.96 -26.72 10.43
N GLY A 469 -8.03 -27.52 11.50
CA GLY A 469 -9.26 -28.06 12.06
C GLY A 469 -9.23 -28.04 13.58
N ARG A 470 -10.40 -27.82 14.19
CA ARG A 470 -10.61 -27.87 15.64
C ARG A 470 -11.91 -28.60 15.95
N VAL A 471 -11.85 -29.47 16.94
CA VAL A 471 -12.97 -30.21 17.51
C VAL A 471 -13.11 -29.83 18.98
N ASP A 472 -14.22 -29.19 19.35
CA ASP A 472 -14.59 -29.01 20.75
C ASP A 472 -15.35 -30.26 21.21
N LEU A 473 -14.84 -30.96 22.22
CA LEU A 473 -15.44 -32.20 22.74
C LEU A 473 -16.48 -31.94 23.84
N GLY A 474 -16.63 -30.69 24.27
CA GLY A 474 -17.41 -30.31 25.45
C GLY A 474 -16.56 -30.29 26.73
N LEU A 475 -17.15 -29.85 27.84
CA LEU A 475 -16.50 -29.78 29.17
C LEU A 475 -15.20 -28.96 29.21
N GLY A 476 -15.05 -27.99 28.31
CA GLY A 476 -13.83 -27.17 28.20
C GLY A 476 -12.67 -27.85 27.49
N VAL A 477 -12.86 -29.04 26.91
CA VAL A 477 -11.81 -29.78 26.18
C VAL A 477 -11.96 -29.60 24.68
N SER A 478 -10.83 -29.38 24.01
CA SER A 478 -10.76 -29.25 22.56
C SER A 478 -9.48 -29.82 21.99
N VAL A 479 -9.56 -30.39 20.80
CA VAL A 479 -8.41 -30.85 20.02
C VAL A 479 -8.33 -30.00 18.75
N ALA A 480 -7.16 -29.45 18.46
CA ALA A 480 -6.93 -28.67 17.25
C ALA A 480 -5.62 -29.11 16.58
N GLY A 481 -5.59 -29.01 15.25
CA GLY A 481 -4.43 -29.34 14.45
C GLY A 481 -4.46 -28.57 13.14
N ALA A 482 -3.29 -28.42 12.52
CA ALA A 482 -3.17 -27.83 11.21
C ALA A 482 -2.04 -28.51 10.42
N VAL A 483 -2.23 -28.59 9.11
CA VAL A 483 -1.21 -29.02 8.16
C VAL A 483 -0.95 -27.84 7.22
N GLN A 484 0.32 -27.56 6.97
CA GLN A 484 0.74 -26.52 6.02
C GLN A 484 1.52 -27.18 4.89
N GLN A 485 1.22 -26.77 3.66
CA GLN A 485 1.98 -27.16 2.48
C GLN A 485 2.60 -25.91 1.85
N THR A 486 3.90 -25.95 1.62
CA THR A 486 4.59 -24.90 0.86
C THR A 486 4.32 -25.09 -0.63
N VAL A 487 3.89 -24.02 -1.30
CA VAL A 487 3.61 -24.00 -2.74
C VAL A 487 4.81 -23.43 -3.52
N ALA A 488 5.43 -22.35 -3.03
CA ALA A 488 6.57 -21.74 -3.69
C ALA A 488 7.48 -21.04 -2.67
N GLN A 489 8.80 -21.18 -2.82
CA GLN A 489 9.73 -20.52 -1.91
C GLN A 489 11.14 -20.31 -2.48
N ASN A 490 11.82 -19.29 -1.97
CA ASN A 490 13.26 -19.10 -2.13
C ASN A 490 13.97 -18.85 -0.77
N LEU A 491 13.25 -18.97 0.35
CA LEU A 491 13.78 -18.89 1.72
C LEU A 491 14.87 -19.93 2.02
N VAL A 492 14.80 -21.12 1.41
CA VAL A 492 15.79 -22.21 1.55
C VAL A 492 17.22 -21.83 1.11
N ARG A 493 17.35 -20.78 0.29
CA ARG A 493 18.62 -20.26 -0.24
C ARG A 493 19.23 -19.17 0.66
N GLY A 494 18.66 -18.93 1.84
CA GLY A 494 19.23 -17.99 2.82
C GLY A 494 20.63 -18.40 3.25
N LEU A 495 21.47 -17.39 3.46
CA LEU A 495 22.77 -17.62 4.09
C LEU A 495 22.58 -18.08 5.54
N PRO A 496 23.45 -18.98 6.05
CA PRO A 496 23.47 -19.30 7.47
C PRO A 496 23.70 -18.02 8.30
N SER A 497 23.15 -17.98 9.51
CA SER A 497 23.42 -16.85 10.41
C SER A 497 24.90 -16.78 10.78
N ASP A 498 25.49 -15.60 10.59
CA ASP A 498 26.83 -15.24 11.05
C ASP A 498 26.81 -14.60 12.46
N SER A 499 25.64 -14.56 13.11
CA SER A 499 25.46 -14.01 14.44
C SER A 499 26.30 -14.79 15.46
N ARG A 500 27.02 -14.04 16.29
CA ARG A 500 27.74 -14.54 17.48
C ARG A 500 26.82 -14.68 18.70
N LEU A 501 25.60 -14.16 18.61
CA LEU A 501 24.55 -14.32 19.63
C LEU A 501 23.74 -15.60 19.36
N PRO A 502 22.99 -16.12 20.35
CA PRO A 502 22.07 -17.23 20.14
C PRO A 502 21.19 -16.99 18.92
N ARG A 503 21.14 -17.99 18.03
CA ARG A 503 20.52 -17.89 16.71
C ARG A 503 19.00 -18.04 16.82
N VAL A 504 18.35 -16.99 17.31
CA VAL A 504 16.90 -16.94 17.42
C VAL A 504 16.37 -16.32 16.13
N ARG A 505 15.63 -17.09 15.33
CA ARG A 505 15.01 -16.67 14.06
C ARG A 505 15.98 -16.23 12.95
N SER A 506 17.29 -16.40 13.15
CA SER A 506 18.31 -16.08 12.14
C SER A 506 18.70 -17.28 11.26
N ASP A 507 18.41 -18.51 11.68
CA ASP A 507 18.60 -19.74 10.89
C ASP A 507 17.30 -20.16 10.15
N PHE A 508 16.57 -19.20 9.59
CA PHE A 508 15.30 -19.43 8.88
C PHE A 508 15.43 -20.40 7.69
N ALA A 509 16.59 -20.42 6.99
CA ALA A 509 16.78 -21.25 5.80
C ALA A 509 16.80 -22.76 6.11
N PRO A 510 17.50 -23.24 7.16
CA PRO A 510 17.33 -24.60 7.69
C PRO A 510 15.87 -24.98 7.98
N TYR A 511 15.09 -24.12 8.64
CA TYR A 511 13.67 -24.41 8.92
C TYR A 511 12.85 -24.52 7.64
N ALA A 512 13.06 -23.63 6.68
CA ALA A 512 12.36 -23.68 5.39
C ALA A 512 12.67 -24.96 4.58
N ARG A 513 13.85 -25.55 4.74
CA ARG A 513 14.22 -26.82 4.06
C ARG A 513 13.46 -28.02 4.61
N ALA A 514 12.99 -27.97 5.85
CA ALA A 514 12.15 -29.01 6.43
C ALA A 514 10.71 -28.98 5.85
N GLU A 515 10.33 -27.91 5.15
CA GLU A 515 9.03 -27.73 4.49
C GLU A 515 9.21 -27.53 2.97
N PRO A 516 9.63 -28.55 2.20
CA PRO A 516 9.92 -28.40 0.78
C PRO A 516 8.68 -27.92 -0.01
N ALA A 517 8.92 -27.11 -1.04
CA ALA A 517 7.86 -26.77 -1.99
C ALA A 517 7.52 -28.01 -2.82
N THR A 518 6.24 -28.27 -3.01
CA THR A 518 5.72 -29.31 -3.92
C THR A 518 5.81 -28.90 -5.38
#